data_AF-E4ZZC1-F1
#
_entry.id   AF-E4ZZC1-F1
#
_cell.length_a   1.000
_cell.length_b   1.000
_cell.length_c   1.000
_cell.angle_alpha   90.00
_cell.angle_beta   90.00
_cell.angle_gamma   90.00
#
_symmetry.space_group_name_H-M   'P 1'
#
loop_
_entity.id
_entity.type
_entity.pdbx_description
1 polymer ?
#
loop_
_entity_poly.entity_id
_entity_poly.type
_entity_poly.pdbx_seq_one_letter_code
_entity_poly.pdbx_strand_id
1 'polypeptide(L)'
;MNHTAPAFTTDTPTPRPDPVNPNPNPNPNSTTAPQTSTNYSQPSHTSPPITHLPTELILQIIQHVPIDHLLDWRLVCRTFHNEINNHILHHHLHNTQLLGYLGPQTAKPMLCLTDAEYDALHLLRAHFSHMQHSTQDAEARGAKPVWSAHHAVFRVEEQWFRDFETLRLAEHLEAHDAPALWWRALHRLELLVGDEGVGSLRWCVRLGHGVFDLAFPLQTGRMPFFFAFSLGRGEIRVAWRDMMVGFLRNEGCLRRLVHEQRAQNPTSTISPLADSLRFLRNKRLQAGLKPTNKQITLPPHPSKLPTSPPTCQSPSPSPLPTDPTSLPTLLLLRRHAAISPTQLAHLRHLAADYAAMTHDLDLVDAAFAAFRSRFGVPGRQQWEDGIARISLA
;
A
#
# COMPACT_ATOMS: atom_id res chain seq x y z
N MET A 1 23.87 -43.25 -15.83
CA MET A 1 22.57 -43.04 -15.16
C MET A 1 21.60 -42.63 -16.25
N ASN A 2 20.67 -43.52 -16.58
CA ASN A 2 19.82 -43.44 -17.76
C ASN A 2 18.69 -42.43 -17.57
N HIS A 3 18.61 -41.46 -18.46
CA HIS A 3 17.46 -40.55 -18.61
C HIS A 3 16.32 -41.28 -19.29
N THR A 4 15.17 -41.35 -18.63
CA THR A 4 13.90 -41.82 -19.22
C THR A 4 12.88 -40.71 -19.06
N ALA A 5 12.47 -40.12 -20.18
CA ALA A 5 11.40 -39.13 -20.26
C ALA A 5 10.02 -39.81 -20.23
N PRO A 6 9.00 -39.25 -19.55
CA PRO A 6 7.64 -39.75 -19.65
C PRO A 6 6.88 -39.10 -20.81
N ALA A 7 6.15 -39.94 -21.53
CA ALA A 7 5.29 -39.62 -22.65
C ALA A 7 4.05 -38.83 -22.23
N PHE A 8 3.66 -37.85 -23.06
CA PHE A 8 2.40 -37.12 -22.97
C PHE A 8 1.29 -37.92 -23.65
N THR A 9 0.26 -38.29 -22.91
CA THR A 9 -1.03 -38.78 -23.46
C THR A 9 -2.04 -37.64 -23.42
N THR A 10 -2.43 -37.19 -24.61
CA THR A 10 -3.55 -36.29 -24.89
C THR A 10 -4.87 -37.06 -24.80
N ASP A 11 -5.64 -36.84 -23.73
CA ASP A 11 -7.05 -37.24 -23.66
C ASP A 11 -7.95 -36.00 -23.75
N THR A 12 -8.64 -35.90 -24.88
CA THR A 12 -9.66 -34.90 -25.18
C THR A 12 -11.01 -35.38 -24.65
N PRO A 13 -11.70 -34.67 -23.75
CA PRO A 13 -13.05 -35.07 -23.35
C PRO A 13 -14.11 -34.49 -24.29
N THR A 14 -14.89 -35.39 -24.89
CA THR A 14 -16.10 -35.12 -25.68
C THR A 14 -17.26 -34.68 -24.77
N PRO A 15 -18.09 -33.69 -25.16
CA PRO A 15 -19.18 -33.20 -24.33
C PRO A 15 -20.40 -34.16 -24.34
N ARG A 16 -20.97 -34.41 -23.15
CA ARG A 16 -22.25 -35.10 -22.97
C ARG A 16 -23.42 -34.13 -23.15
N PRO A 17 -24.55 -34.55 -23.77
CA PRO A 17 -25.73 -33.73 -23.95
C PRO A 17 -26.64 -33.71 -22.71
N ASP A 18 -27.27 -32.55 -22.47
CA ASP A 18 -28.25 -32.30 -21.43
C ASP A 18 -29.57 -33.06 -21.67
N PRO A 19 -30.21 -33.63 -20.63
CA PRO A 19 -31.58 -34.08 -20.74
C PRO A 19 -32.55 -32.92 -20.49
N VAL A 20 -33.26 -32.59 -21.56
CA VAL A 20 -34.56 -31.91 -21.61
C VAL A 20 -35.50 -32.50 -20.55
N ASN A 21 -36.11 -31.65 -19.72
CA ASN A 21 -37.30 -32.03 -18.96
C ASN A 21 -38.40 -30.97 -19.15
N PRO A 22 -39.63 -31.38 -19.55
CA PRO A 22 -40.68 -30.48 -19.95
C PRO A 22 -41.55 -30.01 -18.77
N ASN A 23 -41.97 -28.77 -18.87
CA ASN A 23 -43.01 -28.12 -18.07
C ASN A 23 -44.38 -28.78 -18.36
N PRO A 24 -45.26 -28.94 -17.35
CA PRO A 24 -46.69 -28.92 -17.64
C PRO A 24 -47.46 -27.99 -16.71
N ASN A 25 -48.01 -26.96 -17.36
CA ASN A 25 -49.31 -26.31 -17.21
C ASN A 25 -49.79 -25.69 -15.87
N PRO A 26 -50.41 -24.49 -15.97
CA PRO A 26 -51.05 -23.79 -14.86
C PRO A 26 -52.51 -24.26 -14.69
N ASN A 27 -52.96 -24.45 -13.45
CA ASN A 27 -54.37 -24.63 -13.13
C ASN A 27 -55.00 -23.27 -12.76
N PRO A 28 -56.13 -22.88 -13.39
CA PRO A 28 -56.92 -21.71 -13.02
C PRO A 28 -58.02 -22.13 -12.04
N ASN A 29 -58.21 -21.34 -10.98
CA ASN A 29 -59.47 -21.08 -10.23
C ASN A 29 -59.09 -20.43 -8.89
N SER A 30 -59.24 -19.11 -8.80
CA SER A 30 -60.39 -18.46 -8.16
C SER A 30 -60.30 -18.43 -6.64
N THR A 31 -59.94 -17.28 -6.06
CA THR A 31 -60.71 -16.69 -4.96
C THR A 31 -60.39 -15.20 -4.88
N THR A 32 -61.43 -14.42 -5.16
CA THR A 32 -61.63 -12.98 -5.00
C THR A 32 -61.63 -12.59 -3.52
N ALA A 33 -60.85 -11.57 -3.13
CA ALA A 33 -61.16 -10.56 -2.09
C ALA A 33 -59.92 -9.68 -1.78
N PRO A 34 -60.08 -8.46 -1.25
CA PRO A 34 -60.75 -7.31 -1.83
C PRO A 34 -59.71 -6.20 -2.17
N GLN A 35 -60.00 -5.41 -3.20
CA GLN A 35 -59.29 -4.16 -3.47
C GLN A 35 -59.65 -3.14 -2.38
N THR A 36 -58.80 -3.04 -1.36
CA THR A 36 -58.76 -1.86 -0.50
C THR A 36 -58.06 -0.75 -1.27
N SER A 37 -58.89 0.16 -1.81
CA SER A 37 -58.50 1.47 -2.29
C SER A 37 -57.62 2.15 -1.25
N THR A 38 -56.31 2.08 -1.44
CA THR A 38 -55.35 2.79 -0.60
C THR A 38 -55.33 4.22 -1.09
N ASN A 39 -55.96 5.11 -0.32
CA ASN A 39 -55.85 6.55 -0.48
C ASN A 39 -54.36 6.93 -0.54
N TYR A 40 -53.91 7.33 -1.74
CA TYR A 40 -52.62 8.00 -1.93
C TYR A 40 -52.72 9.44 -1.39
N SER A 41 -52.66 9.58 -0.08
CA SER A 41 -52.22 10.81 0.54
C SER A 41 -50.70 10.77 0.57
N GLN A 42 -50.04 11.32 -0.45
CA GLN A 42 -48.59 11.49 -0.48
C GLN A 42 -48.12 12.29 0.74
N PRO A 43 -47.29 11.75 1.63
CA PRO A 43 -46.41 12.57 2.43
C PRO A 43 -45.21 12.97 1.54
N SER A 44 -44.93 14.26 1.56
CA SER A 44 -43.74 14.91 1.03
C SER A 44 -42.46 14.07 1.14
N HIS A 45 -41.73 13.97 0.03
CA HIS A 45 -40.35 13.52 -0.15
C HIS A 45 -39.58 13.17 1.14
N THR A 46 -39.81 11.98 1.68
CA THR A 46 -38.90 11.32 2.61
C THR A 46 -38.28 10.17 1.85
N SER A 47 -36.99 10.27 1.55
CA SER A 47 -36.23 9.17 0.97
C SER A 47 -36.45 7.91 1.81
N PRO A 48 -36.77 6.76 1.20
CA PRO A 48 -36.97 5.53 1.96
C PRO A 48 -35.70 5.24 2.77
N PRO A 49 -35.80 4.95 4.07
CA PRO A 49 -34.62 4.66 4.86
C PRO A 49 -33.93 3.41 4.29
N ILE A 50 -32.59 3.42 4.27
CA ILE A 50 -31.72 2.34 3.77
C ILE A 50 -32.06 0.97 4.38
N THR A 51 -32.77 0.95 5.52
CA THR A 51 -33.26 -0.24 6.21
C THR A 51 -34.27 -1.09 5.42
N HIS A 52 -34.78 -0.63 4.29
CA HIS A 52 -35.68 -1.42 3.43
C HIS A 52 -34.98 -2.22 2.33
N LEU A 53 -33.66 -2.08 2.17
CA LEU A 53 -32.92 -2.88 1.20
C LEU A 53 -32.70 -4.32 1.72
N PRO A 54 -32.86 -5.34 0.87
CA PRO A 54 -32.40 -6.69 1.17
C PRO A 54 -30.94 -6.70 1.64
N THR A 55 -30.62 -7.60 2.57
CA THR A 55 -29.29 -7.66 3.20
C THR A 55 -28.19 -7.88 2.16
N GLU A 56 -28.49 -8.64 1.11
CA GLU A 56 -27.61 -8.95 0.00
C GLU A 56 -27.20 -7.69 -0.77
N LEU A 57 -28.14 -6.78 -1.02
CA LEU A 57 -27.85 -5.50 -1.68
C LEU A 57 -27.01 -4.59 -0.78
N ILE A 58 -27.26 -4.60 0.53
CA ILE A 58 -26.43 -3.84 1.47
C ILE A 58 -25.00 -4.39 1.50
N LEU A 59 -24.82 -5.71 1.49
CA LEU A 59 -23.49 -6.33 1.45
C LEU A 59 -22.75 -6.00 0.14
N GLN A 60 -23.45 -5.98 -1.00
CA GLN A 60 -22.88 -5.52 -2.26
C GLN A 60 -22.44 -4.06 -2.20
N ILE A 61 -23.23 -3.18 -1.57
CA ILE A 61 -22.84 -1.79 -1.35
C ILE A 61 -21.60 -1.71 -0.46
N ILE A 62 -21.57 -2.45 0.66
CA ILE A 62 -20.44 -2.46 1.60
C ILE A 62 -19.15 -2.94 0.92
N GLN A 63 -19.24 -3.87 -0.03
CA GLN A 63 -18.08 -4.35 -0.80
C GLN A 63 -17.37 -3.24 -1.58
N HIS A 64 -18.08 -2.17 -1.95
CA HIS A 64 -17.54 -1.00 -2.65
C HIS A 64 -17.20 0.17 -1.71
N VAL A 65 -17.46 0.04 -0.40
CA VAL A 65 -17.12 1.08 0.58
C VAL A 65 -15.60 1.19 0.71
N PRO A 66 -15.04 2.42 0.74
CA PRO A 66 -13.62 2.61 0.98
C PRO A 66 -13.17 1.97 2.31
N ILE A 67 -11.96 1.42 2.30
CA ILE A 67 -11.44 0.58 3.37
C ILE A 67 -11.43 1.26 4.75
N ASP A 68 -11.23 2.58 4.79
CA ASP A 68 -11.18 3.41 5.98
C ASP A 68 -12.53 3.56 6.70
N HIS A 69 -13.63 3.26 6.01
CA HIS A 69 -15.00 3.30 6.54
C HIS A 69 -15.55 1.92 6.91
N LEU A 70 -14.92 0.82 6.50
CA LEU A 70 -15.45 -0.53 6.75
C LEU A 70 -15.59 -0.88 8.24
N LEU A 71 -14.73 -0.34 9.10
CA LEU A 71 -14.83 -0.61 10.54
C LEU A 71 -16.12 -0.08 11.17
N ASP A 72 -16.65 1.03 10.67
CA ASP A 72 -17.88 1.62 11.20
C ASP A 72 -19.07 0.71 10.84
N TRP A 73 -19.09 0.16 9.62
CA TRP A 73 -20.08 -0.82 9.16
C TRP A 73 -20.04 -2.14 9.94
N ARG A 74 -18.85 -2.54 10.40
CA ARG A 74 -18.65 -3.75 11.22
C ARG A 74 -19.38 -3.68 12.57
N LEU A 75 -19.70 -2.47 13.06
CA LEU A 75 -20.37 -2.25 14.34
C LEU A 75 -21.90 -2.26 14.24
N VAL A 76 -22.46 -2.21 13.02
CA VAL A 76 -23.91 -2.07 12.81
C VAL A 76 -24.67 -3.34 13.21
N CYS A 77 -24.23 -4.52 12.74
CA CYS A 77 -24.85 -5.80 13.09
C CYS A 77 -23.87 -6.99 13.01
N ARG A 78 -24.23 -8.12 13.61
CA ARG A 78 -23.40 -9.35 13.61
C ARG A 78 -23.21 -9.94 12.21
N THR A 79 -24.22 -9.84 11.34
CA THR A 79 -24.13 -10.33 9.95
C THR A 79 -23.06 -9.56 9.19
N PHE A 80 -23.10 -8.21 9.22
CA PHE A 80 -22.07 -7.39 8.58
C PHE A 80 -20.70 -7.64 9.19
N HIS A 81 -20.61 -7.82 10.51
CA HIS A 81 -19.36 -8.19 11.15
C HIS A 81 -18.74 -9.45 10.54
N ASN A 82 -19.54 -10.49 10.35
CA ASN A 82 -19.08 -11.77 9.80
C ASN A 82 -18.73 -11.66 8.31
N GLU A 83 -19.55 -10.98 7.51
CA GLU A 83 -19.32 -10.80 6.07
C GLU A 83 -18.11 -9.91 5.79
N ILE A 84 -17.96 -8.83 6.57
CA ILE A 84 -16.80 -7.94 6.50
C ILE A 84 -15.52 -8.73 6.76
N ASN A 85 -15.45 -9.48 7.86
CA ASN A 85 -14.24 -10.22 8.23
C ASN A 85 -13.88 -11.37 7.28
N ASN A 86 -14.80 -11.79 6.41
CA ASN A 86 -14.64 -12.93 5.52
C ASN A 86 -14.66 -12.47 4.06
N HIS A 87 -15.83 -12.53 3.42
CA HIS A 87 -16.00 -12.32 1.98
C HIS A 87 -15.52 -10.93 1.53
N ILE A 88 -15.88 -9.87 2.26
CA ILE A 88 -15.56 -8.50 1.85
C ILE A 88 -14.07 -8.21 2.05
N LEU A 89 -13.46 -8.62 3.17
CA LEU A 89 -12.01 -8.50 3.34
C LEU A 89 -11.24 -9.31 2.29
N HIS A 90 -11.74 -10.48 1.90
CA HIS A 90 -11.17 -11.25 0.80
C HIS A 90 -11.30 -10.52 -0.54
N HIS A 91 -12.43 -9.85 -0.82
CA HIS A 91 -12.56 -9.00 -2.00
C HIS A 91 -11.52 -7.88 -2.02
N HIS A 92 -11.30 -7.20 -0.89
CA HIS A 92 -10.27 -6.17 -0.76
C HIS A 92 -8.85 -6.73 -0.89
N LEU A 93 -8.62 -7.97 -0.45
CA LEU A 93 -7.33 -8.64 -0.55
C LEU A 93 -6.81 -8.73 -1.98
N HIS A 94 -7.69 -8.95 -2.96
CA HIS A 94 -7.31 -8.96 -4.39
C HIS A 94 -6.71 -7.64 -4.87
N ASN A 95 -7.09 -6.52 -4.23
CA ASN A 95 -6.60 -5.17 -4.54
C ASN A 95 -5.45 -4.74 -3.62
N THR A 96 -4.99 -5.62 -2.73
CA THR A 96 -3.90 -5.35 -1.81
C THR A 96 -2.56 -5.50 -2.51
N GLN A 97 -1.66 -4.55 -2.26
CA GLN A 97 -0.27 -4.59 -2.71
C GLN A 97 0.67 -4.56 -1.51
N LEU A 98 1.71 -5.39 -1.54
CA LEU A 98 2.81 -5.32 -0.58
C LEU A 98 3.98 -4.58 -1.24
N LEU A 99 4.56 -3.64 -0.49
CA LEU A 99 5.65 -2.78 -0.97
C LEU A 99 6.87 -2.98 -0.07
N GLY A 100 7.94 -3.55 -0.60
CA GLY A 100 9.23 -3.70 0.07
C GLY A 100 10.12 -2.50 -0.23
N TYR A 101 10.62 -1.81 0.80
CA TYR A 101 11.53 -0.67 0.65
C TYR A 101 12.98 -1.10 0.91
N LEU A 102 13.84 -0.96 -0.08
CA LEU A 102 15.26 -1.36 0.01
C LEU A 102 16.13 -0.35 0.77
N GLY A 103 15.66 0.90 0.87
CA GLY A 103 16.36 1.99 1.55
C GLY A 103 16.50 3.24 0.69
N PRO A 104 17.08 4.31 1.28
CA PRO A 104 17.27 5.57 0.59
C PRO A 104 18.40 5.48 -0.44
N GLN A 105 18.36 6.36 -1.45
CA GLN A 105 19.41 6.47 -2.47
C GLN A 105 20.78 6.75 -1.85
N THR A 106 20.85 7.42 -0.70
CA THR A 106 22.11 7.69 -0.01
C THR A 106 22.78 6.45 0.62
N ALA A 107 22.08 5.32 0.70
CA ALA A 107 22.62 4.08 1.27
C ALA A 107 23.30 3.22 0.20
N LYS A 108 24.37 2.51 0.55
CA LYS A 108 24.94 1.47 -0.34
C LYS A 108 23.99 0.25 -0.41
N PRO A 109 23.82 -0.40 -1.57
CA PRO A 109 24.42 -0.08 -2.87
C PRO A 109 23.67 0.98 -3.70
N MET A 110 22.54 1.50 -3.23
CA MET A 110 21.67 2.45 -3.95
C MET A 110 22.37 3.75 -4.38
N LEU A 111 23.41 4.17 -3.65
CA LEU A 111 24.19 5.38 -3.95
C LEU A 111 24.85 5.36 -5.33
N CYS A 112 25.12 4.17 -5.87
CA CYS A 112 25.77 4.01 -7.17
C CYS A 112 24.77 4.00 -8.33
N LEU A 113 23.47 4.06 -8.05
CA LEU A 113 22.42 4.06 -9.05
C LEU A 113 22.14 5.48 -9.53
N THR A 114 21.89 5.62 -10.83
CA THR A 114 21.24 6.81 -11.38
C THR A 114 19.81 6.93 -10.83
N ASP A 115 19.21 8.12 -10.92
CA ASP A 115 17.86 8.36 -10.41
C ASP A 115 16.83 7.41 -11.04
N ALA A 116 16.94 7.14 -12.34
CA ALA A 116 16.04 6.23 -13.05
C ALA A 116 16.18 4.77 -12.58
N GLU A 117 17.40 4.31 -12.32
CA GLU A 117 17.67 2.96 -11.83
C GLU A 117 17.22 2.80 -10.37
N TYR A 118 17.46 3.82 -9.54
CA TYR A 118 16.95 3.87 -8.19
C TYR A 118 15.41 3.81 -8.20
N ASP A 119 14.74 4.61 -9.03
CA ASP A 119 13.29 4.63 -9.16
C ASP A 119 12.71 3.27 -9.56
N ALA A 120 13.38 2.54 -10.45
CA ALA A 120 12.99 1.18 -10.84
C ALA A 120 13.12 0.17 -9.70
N LEU A 121 14.11 0.35 -8.81
CA LEU A 121 14.52 -0.71 -7.89
C LEU A 121 14.15 -0.51 -6.41
N HIS A 122 14.16 0.73 -5.91
CA HIS A 122 14.05 1.04 -4.48
C HIS A 122 12.76 0.53 -3.81
N LEU A 123 11.72 0.28 -4.61
CA LEU A 123 10.44 -0.29 -4.18
C LEU A 123 10.13 -1.59 -4.90
N LEU A 124 10.23 -2.69 -4.16
CA LEU A 124 9.74 -3.99 -4.58
C LEU A 124 8.23 -4.04 -4.44
N ARG A 125 7.51 -4.38 -5.51
CA ARG A 125 6.05 -4.49 -5.51
C ARG A 125 5.62 -5.95 -5.62
N ALA A 126 4.68 -6.35 -4.78
CA ALA A 126 4.08 -7.67 -4.84
C ALA A 126 2.56 -7.60 -4.80
N HIS A 127 1.92 -8.33 -5.72
CA HIS A 127 0.47 -8.38 -5.88
C HIS A 127 -0.10 -9.67 -5.33
N PHE A 128 -1.35 -9.62 -4.88
CA PHE A 128 -2.05 -10.83 -4.47
C PHE A 128 -2.06 -11.85 -5.62
N SER A 129 -1.67 -13.09 -5.32
CA SER A 129 -1.69 -14.19 -6.27
C SER A 129 -2.82 -15.17 -5.94
N HIS A 130 -2.76 -15.79 -4.77
CA HIS A 130 -3.72 -16.82 -4.38
C HIS A 130 -3.74 -17.07 -2.87
N MET A 131 -4.74 -17.82 -2.42
CA MET A 131 -4.89 -18.28 -1.05
C MET A 131 -4.22 -19.65 -0.88
N GLN A 132 -3.34 -19.77 0.12
CA GLN A 132 -2.65 -21.02 0.40
C GLN A 132 -3.32 -21.76 1.57
N HIS A 133 -3.87 -22.92 1.26
CA HIS A 133 -4.44 -23.84 2.23
C HIS A 133 -3.33 -24.69 2.87
N SER A 134 -3.49 -25.04 4.14
CA SER A 134 -2.59 -26.00 4.78
C SER A 134 -2.69 -27.34 4.07
N THR A 135 -1.59 -28.09 3.96
CA THR A 135 -1.61 -29.45 3.40
C THR A 135 -2.60 -30.35 4.14
N GLN A 136 -2.75 -30.15 5.46
CA GLN A 136 -3.73 -30.85 6.28
C GLN A 136 -5.20 -30.46 5.97
N ASP A 137 -5.44 -29.24 5.48
CA ASP A 137 -6.78 -28.80 5.10
C ASP A 137 -7.20 -29.33 3.73
N ALA A 138 -6.24 -29.64 2.85
CA ALA A 138 -6.52 -30.16 1.52
C ALA A 138 -7.09 -31.59 1.54
N GLU A 139 -6.75 -32.38 2.56
CA GLU A 139 -7.23 -33.76 2.74
C GLU A 139 -8.65 -33.82 3.31
N ALA A 140 -9.05 -32.81 4.10
CA ALA A 140 -10.41 -32.65 4.59
C ALA A 140 -11.30 -32.05 3.48
N ARG A 141 -11.66 -32.86 2.48
CA ARG A 141 -12.48 -32.53 1.29
C ARG A 141 -13.94 -32.13 1.58
N GLY A 142 -14.19 -31.37 2.64
CA GLY A 142 -15.39 -30.53 2.71
C GLY A 142 -15.17 -29.27 1.89
N ALA A 143 -16.21 -28.74 1.27
CA ALA A 143 -16.18 -27.47 0.54
C ALA A 143 -16.01 -26.28 1.51
N LYS A 144 -14.82 -26.15 2.11
CA LYS A 144 -14.46 -24.94 2.85
C LYS A 144 -14.40 -23.79 1.85
N PRO A 145 -14.91 -22.60 2.21
CA PRO A 145 -14.85 -21.46 1.30
C PRO A 145 -13.40 -21.03 1.07
N VAL A 146 -13.10 -20.45 -0.10
CA VAL A 146 -11.73 -20.04 -0.50
C VAL A 146 -11.08 -19.08 0.51
N TRP A 147 -11.87 -18.19 1.11
CA TRP A 147 -11.41 -17.25 2.14
C TRP A 147 -11.18 -17.90 3.51
N SER A 148 -11.33 -19.22 3.66
CA SER A 148 -11.02 -19.93 4.92
C SER A 148 -9.52 -20.17 5.13
N ALA A 149 -8.71 -20.08 4.07
CA ALA A 149 -7.27 -20.24 4.16
C ALA A 149 -6.65 -19.23 5.14
N HIS A 150 -5.64 -19.69 5.89
CA HIS A 150 -4.93 -18.86 6.86
C HIS A 150 -3.94 -17.89 6.20
N HIS A 151 -3.39 -18.26 5.04
CA HIS A 151 -2.31 -17.52 4.40
C HIS A 151 -2.70 -17.07 2.99
N ALA A 152 -2.32 -15.84 2.65
CA ALA A 152 -2.32 -15.34 1.28
C ALA A 152 -0.89 -15.31 0.75
N VAL A 153 -0.74 -15.62 -0.54
CA VAL A 153 0.52 -15.54 -1.27
C VAL A 153 0.46 -14.33 -2.17
N PHE A 154 1.49 -13.48 -2.06
CA PHE A 154 1.74 -12.36 -2.94
C PHE A 154 2.96 -12.68 -3.79
N ARG A 155 2.92 -12.31 -5.07
CA ARG A 155 4.00 -12.52 -6.01
C ARG A 155 4.63 -11.19 -6.39
N VAL A 156 5.95 -11.13 -6.30
CA VAL A 156 6.74 -9.97 -6.72
C VAL A 156 6.63 -9.78 -8.23
N GLU A 157 6.55 -8.53 -8.68
CA GLU A 157 6.52 -8.18 -10.10
C GLU A 157 7.76 -8.74 -10.82
N GLU A 158 7.54 -9.43 -11.93
CA GLU A 158 8.63 -10.04 -12.71
C GLU A 158 9.57 -8.96 -13.29
N GLN A 159 9.01 -7.80 -13.66
CA GLN A 159 9.79 -6.69 -14.18
C GLN A 159 10.85 -6.23 -13.16
N TRP A 160 10.47 -6.12 -11.89
CA TRP A 160 11.39 -5.74 -10.82
C TRP A 160 12.58 -6.72 -10.71
N PHE A 161 12.35 -8.03 -10.89
CA PHE A 161 13.45 -8.99 -10.91
C PHE A 161 14.36 -8.83 -12.13
N ARG A 162 13.80 -8.53 -13.29
CA ARG A 162 14.59 -8.28 -14.51
C ARG A 162 15.47 -7.04 -14.34
N ASP A 163 14.90 -5.97 -13.80
CA ASP A 163 15.62 -4.72 -13.52
C ASP A 163 16.71 -4.96 -12.48
N PHE A 164 16.39 -5.69 -11.39
CA PHE A 164 17.34 -6.09 -10.37
C PHE A 164 18.51 -6.91 -10.93
N GLU A 165 18.23 -7.93 -11.73
CA GLU A 165 19.26 -8.79 -12.33
C GLU A 165 20.14 -8.01 -13.32
N THR A 166 19.53 -7.13 -14.13
CA THR A 166 20.26 -6.26 -15.06
C THR A 166 21.23 -5.34 -14.32
N LEU A 167 20.77 -4.70 -13.24
CA LEU A 167 21.60 -3.80 -12.43
C LEU A 167 22.64 -4.54 -11.59
N ARG A 168 22.33 -5.76 -11.15
CA ARG A 168 23.27 -6.62 -10.42
C ARG A 168 24.42 -7.08 -11.32
N LEU A 169 24.13 -7.34 -12.59
CA LEU A 169 25.12 -7.77 -13.59
C LEU A 169 25.87 -6.59 -14.22
N ALA A 170 25.28 -5.39 -14.22
CA ALA A 170 25.95 -4.19 -14.68
C ALA A 170 27.18 -3.90 -13.81
N GLU A 171 28.34 -3.72 -14.44
CA GLU A 171 29.65 -3.49 -13.80
C GLU A 171 29.76 -2.15 -13.03
N HIS A 172 28.64 -1.47 -12.74
CA HIS A 172 28.61 -0.15 -12.10
C HIS A 172 29.19 -0.15 -10.68
N LEU A 173 29.38 -1.33 -10.10
CA LEU A 173 30.10 -1.55 -8.87
C LEU A 173 31.40 -2.31 -9.19
N GLU A 174 32.44 -1.62 -9.67
CA GLU A 174 33.80 -2.19 -9.83
C GLU A 174 34.39 -2.73 -8.50
N ALA A 175 33.71 -2.50 -7.38
CA ALA A 175 34.06 -3.07 -6.08
C ALA A 175 33.78 -4.57 -6.03
N HIS A 176 34.80 -5.37 -5.69
CA HIS A 176 34.67 -6.81 -5.44
C HIS A 176 33.58 -7.19 -4.42
N ASP A 177 33.09 -6.24 -3.62
CA ASP A 177 32.03 -6.44 -2.61
C ASP A 177 30.59 -6.23 -3.12
N ALA A 178 30.39 -5.90 -4.41
CA ALA A 178 29.07 -5.59 -4.97
C ALA A 178 28.00 -6.65 -4.67
N PRO A 179 28.26 -7.97 -4.84
CA PRO A 179 27.25 -9.00 -4.56
C PRO A 179 26.84 -9.05 -3.09
N ALA A 180 27.79 -8.84 -2.17
CA ALA A 180 27.52 -8.83 -0.74
C ALA A 180 26.68 -7.63 -0.32
N LEU A 181 26.89 -6.46 -0.93
CA LEU A 181 26.08 -5.26 -0.67
C LEU A 181 24.63 -5.43 -1.15
N TRP A 182 24.43 -5.98 -2.34
CA TRP A 182 23.10 -6.29 -2.87
C TRP A 182 22.38 -7.33 -2.00
N TRP A 183 23.08 -8.38 -1.62
CA TRP A 183 22.56 -9.40 -0.72
C TRP A 183 22.14 -8.80 0.64
N ARG A 184 22.94 -7.89 1.20
CA ARG A 184 22.59 -7.16 2.42
C ARG A 184 21.36 -6.28 2.23
N ALA A 185 21.23 -5.57 1.11
CA ALA A 185 20.05 -4.76 0.80
C ALA A 185 18.77 -5.60 0.72
N LEU A 186 18.82 -6.77 0.07
CA LEU A 186 17.70 -7.70 0.01
C LEU A 186 17.38 -8.32 1.36
N HIS A 187 18.39 -8.67 2.16
CA HIS A 187 18.19 -9.16 3.52
C HIS A 187 17.48 -8.15 4.43
N ARG A 188 17.52 -6.85 4.14
CA ARG A 188 16.71 -5.87 4.89
C ARG A 188 15.21 -6.14 4.75
N LEU A 189 14.78 -6.72 3.63
CA LEU A 189 13.39 -7.13 3.42
C LEU A 189 13.03 -8.39 4.22
N GLU A 190 14.00 -9.17 4.68
CA GLU A 190 13.73 -10.27 5.58
C GLU A 190 13.49 -9.73 6.99
N LEU A 191 12.28 -9.95 7.52
CA LEU A 191 11.87 -9.45 8.84
C LEU A 191 12.54 -10.20 10.02
N LEU A 192 13.30 -11.27 9.75
CA LEU A 192 13.77 -12.23 10.75
C LEU A 192 15.23 -12.05 11.22
N VAL A 193 15.88 -10.92 10.91
CA VAL A 193 17.31 -10.75 11.19
C VAL A 193 17.59 -9.51 12.04
N GLY A 194 18.28 -9.74 13.18
CA GLY A 194 19.09 -8.80 13.99
C GLY A 194 18.44 -7.52 14.51
N ASP A 195 19.03 -6.92 15.55
CA ASP A 195 18.66 -5.59 16.07
C ASP A 195 18.98 -4.44 15.06
N GLU A 196 19.61 -4.75 13.92
CA GLU A 196 19.90 -3.78 12.86
C GLU A 196 18.61 -3.25 12.22
N GLY A 197 18.27 -1.98 12.49
CA GLY A 197 17.18 -1.29 11.80
C GLY A 197 15.83 -1.32 12.54
N VAL A 198 15.82 -1.43 13.87
CA VAL A 198 14.66 -1.07 14.67
C VAL A 198 14.15 0.32 14.24
N GLY A 199 12.86 0.44 13.95
CA GLY A 199 12.28 1.72 13.52
C GLY A 199 12.43 2.03 12.03
N SER A 200 13.17 1.23 11.25
CA SER A 200 13.27 1.39 9.79
C SER A 200 12.02 0.88 9.08
N LEU A 201 11.59 1.59 8.03
CA LEU A 201 10.55 1.13 7.11
C LEU A 201 11.11 0.01 6.24
N ARG A 202 10.44 -1.14 6.20
CA ARG A 202 10.83 -2.29 5.37
C ARG A 202 9.71 -2.74 4.47
N TRP A 203 8.53 -2.97 5.04
CA TRP A 203 7.36 -3.40 4.27
C TRP A 203 6.18 -2.49 4.55
N CYS A 204 5.51 -2.07 3.48
CA CYS A 204 4.21 -1.43 3.56
C CYS A 204 3.14 -2.34 2.96
N VAL A 205 1.92 -2.16 3.44
CA VAL A 205 0.72 -2.64 2.78
C VAL A 205 -0.01 -1.43 2.22
N ARG A 206 -0.39 -1.55 0.95
CA ARG A 206 -1.26 -0.61 0.26
C ARG A 206 -2.60 -1.29 0.01
N LEU A 207 -3.67 -0.61 0.39
CA LEU A 207 -5.03 -1.05 0.15
C LEU A 207 -5.91 0.16 -0.18
N GLY A 208 -6.36 0.23 -1.43
CA GLY A 208 -7.01 1.43 -1.96
C GLY A 208 -6.08 2.64 -1.87
N HIS A 209 -6.56 3.70 -1.21
CA HIS A 209 -5.80 4.93 -0.97
C HIS A 209 -4.98 4.90 0.34
N GLY A 210 -5.18 3.89 1.19
CA GLY A 210 -4.48 3.75 2.45
C GLY A 210 -3.14 3.03 2.28
N VAL A 211 -2.11 3.53 2.98
CA VAL A 211 -0.80 2.88 3.07
C VAL A 211 -0.33 2.89 4.52
N PHE A 212 0.12 1.73 4.99
CA PHE A 212 0.70 1.55 6.32
C PHE A 212 1.92 0.65 6.32
N ASP A 213 2.80 0.91 7.27
CA ASP A 213 3.89 0.01 7.63
C ASP A 213 3.33 -1.32 8.19
N LEU A 214 3.78 -2.46 7.65
CA LEU A 214 3.29 -3.78 8.02
C LEU A 214 3.78 -4.22 9.39
N ALA A 215 5.07 -4.03 9.68
CA ALA A 215 5.63 -4.43 10.97
C ALA A 215 7.01 -3.82 11.18
N PHE A 216 7.31 -3.55 12.45
CA PHE A 216 8.66 -3.28 12.89
C PHE A 216 9.26 -4.61 13.34
N PRO A 217 10.38 -5.05 12.75
CA PRO A 217 11.14 -6.16 13.29
C PRO A 217 11.72 -5.70 14.61
N LEU A 218 11.03 -6.05 15.70
CA LEU A 218 11.47 -5.72 17.03
C LEU A 218 12.24 -6.89 17.61
N GLN A 219 11.75 -8.14 17.46
CA GLN A 219 12.47 -9.39 17.74
C GLN A 219 11.81 -10.57 17.00
N THR A 220 12.57 -11.64 16.73
CA THR A 220 12.05 -12.92 16.23
C THR A 220 10.91 -13.41 17.13
N GLY A 221 9.75 -13.71 16.55
CA GLY A 221 8.55 -14.18 17.27
C GLY A 221 7.66 -13.10 17.87
N ARG A 222 7.96 -11.80 17.70
CA ARG A 222 7.08 -10.69 18.13
C ARG A 222 6.26 -10.06 17.00
N MET A 223 6.21 -10.69 15.84
CA MET A 223 5.39 -10.20 14.74
C MET A 223 3.91 -10.32 15.10
N PRO A 224 3.09 -9.30 14.79
CA PRO A 224 1.65 -9.35 15.08
C PRO A 224 0.92 -10.43 14.27
N PHE A 225 1.55 -10.92 13.20
CA PHE A 225 1.02 -11.97 12.32
C PHE A 225 2.17 -12.66 11.58
N PHE A 226 1.89 -13.82 10.99
CA PHE A 226 2.86 -14.56 10.18
C PHE A 226 3.21 -13.80 8.89
N PHE A 227 4.51 -13.58 8.64
CA PHE A 227 5.04 -13.00 7.42
C PHE A 227 6.32 -13.72 7.03
N ALA A 228 6.38 -14.25 5.82
CA ALA A 228 7.57 -14.91 5.29
C ALA A 228 7.82 -14.46 3.84
N PHE A 229 9.04 -14.02 3.56
CA PHE A 229 9.47 -13.65 2.22
C PHE A 229 10.44 -14.71 1.69
N SER A 230 10.15 -15.27 0.52
CA SER A 230 11.04 -16.18 -0.20
C SER A 230 11.53 -15.49 -1.46
N LEU A 231 12.71 -14.87 -1.36
CA LEU A 231 13.34 -14.16 -2.47
C LEU A 231 13.48 -15.06 -3.71
N GLY A 232 13.96 -16.29 -3.52
CA GLY A 232 14.20 -17.23 -4.64
C GLY A 232 12.95 -17.64 -5.41
N ARG A 233 11.75 -17.52 -4.81
CA ARG A 233 10.48 -17.76 -5.50
C ARG A 233 9.76 -16.49 -5.91
N GLY A 234 10.22 -15.34 -5.42
CA GLY A 234 9.48 -14.08 -5.51
C GLY A 234 8.11 -14.15 -4.83
N GLU A 235 8.00 -14.94 -3.76
CA GLU A 235 6.73 -15.17 -3.06
C GLU A 235 6.79 -14.60 -1.64
N ILE A 236 5.72 -13.93 -1.24
CA ILE A 236 5.51 -13.44 0.12
C ILE A 236 4.26 -14.12 0.67
N ARG A 237 4.40 -14.79 1.80
CA ARG A 237 3.32 -15.48 2.49
C ARG A 237 2.94 -14.69 3.73
N VAL A 238 1.66 -14.34 3.85
CA VAL A 238 1.17 -13.50 4.95
C VAL A 238 -0.10 -14.08 5.57
N ALA A 239 -0.21 -14.06 6.90
CA ALA A 239 -1.47 -14.26 7.61
C ALA A 239 -2.42 -13.09 7.33
N TRP A 240 -3.19 -13.22 6.25
CA TRP A 240 -3.87 -12.11 5.60
C TRP A 240 -4.99 -11.50 6.45
N ARG A 241 -5.72 -12.30 7.23
CA ARG A 241 -6.80 -11.77 8.10
C ARG A 241 -6.25 -10.83 9.15
N ASP A 242 -5.19 -11.24 9.82
CA ASP A 242 -4.54 -10.43 10.86
C ASP A 242 -3.93 -9.16 10.26
N MET A 243 -3.30 -9.28 9.08
CA MET A 243 -2.80 -8.14 8.32
C MET A 243 -3.93 -7.15 7.97
N MET A 244 -5.03 -7.61 7.38
CA MET A 244 -6.13 -6.76 6.91
C MET A 244 -6.91 -6.13 8.08
N VAL A 245 -7.16 -6.88 9.16
CA VAL A 245 -7.78 -6.33 10.37
C VAL A 245 -6.87 -5.34 11.07
N GLY A 246 -5.56 -5.62 11.11
CA GLY A 246 -4.55 -4.68 11.61
C GLY A 246 -4.52 -3.39 10.80
N PHE A 247 -4.56 -3.49 9.47
CA PHE A 247 -4.64 -2.36 8.55
C PHE A 247 -5.88 -1.51 8.83
N LEU A 248 -7.05 -2.13 8.86
CA LEU A 248 -8.32 -1.46 9.14
C LEU A 248 -8.27 -0.67 10.45
N ARG A 249 -7.79 -1.30 11.52
CA ARG A 249 -7.68 -0.65 12.85
C ARG A 249 -6.77 0.57 12.82
N ASN A 250 -5.64 0.48 12.12
CA ASN A 250 -4.70 1.59 11.99
C ASN A 250 -5.30 2.73 11.16
N GLU A 251 -5.99 2.42 10.06
CA GLU A 251 -6.64 3.42 9.20
C GLU A 251 -7.76 4.16 9.95
N GLY A 252 -8.63 3.41 10.64
CA GLY A 252 -9.68 4.00 11.46
C GLY A 252 -9.15 4.81 12.65
N CYS A 253 -7.98 4.45 13.20
CA CYS A 253 -7.32 5.26 14.22
C CYS A 253 -6.71 6.55 13.63
N LEU A 254 -6.08 6.45 12.45
CA LEU A 254 -5.49 7.59 11.77
C LEU A 254 -6.54 8.64 11.40
N ARG A 255 -7.65 8.21 10.80
CA ARG A 255 -8.77 9.08 10.44
C ARG A 255 -9.29 9.86 11.65
N ARG A 256 -9.48 9.19 12.79
CA ARG A 256 -9.93 9.82 14.03
C ARG A 256 -8.93 10.83 14.57
N LEU A 257 -7.64 10.48 14.63
CA LEU A 257 -6.59 11.40 15.06
C LEU A 257 -6.51 12.64 14.19
N VAL A 258 -6.58 12.48 12.86
CA VAL A 258 -6.58 13.61 11.91
C VAL A 258 -7.80 14.51 12.13
N HIS A 259 -8.97 13.92 12.34
CA HIS A 259 -10.20 14.68 12.63
C HIS A 259 -10.11 15.44 13.96
N GLU A 260 -9.66 14.78 15.01
CA GLU A 260 -9.45 15.38 16.34
C GLU A 260 -8.43 16.52 16.29
N GLN A 261 -7.30 16.33 15.60
CA GLN A 261 -6.27 17.37 15.43
C GLN A 261 -6.79 18.57 14.65
N ARG A 262 -7.58 18.36 13.59
CA ARG A 262 -8.22 19.44 12.84
C ARG A 262 -9.24 20.21 13.69
N ALA A 263 -10.00 19.50 14.53
CA ALA A 263 -10.95 20.13 15.43
C ALA A 263 -10.26 20.94 16.53
N GLN A 264 -9.12 20.47 17.05
CA GLN A 264 -8.35 21.15 18.09
C GLN A 264 -7.55 22.34 17.55
N ASN A 265 -6.95 22.22 16.37
CA ASN A 265 -6.05 23.22 15.79
C ASN A 265 -6.42 23.53 14.32
N PRO A 266 -7.55 24.21 14.07
CA PRO A 266 -8.02 24.49 12.70
C PRO A 266 -7.07 25.42 11.92
N THR A 267 -6.25 26.21 12.62
CA THR A 267 -5.32 27.18 12.03
C THR A 267 -3.90 26.64 11.80
N SER A 268 -3.63 25.38 12.17
CA SER A 268 -2.30 24.81 11.98
C SER A 268 -1.96 24.68 10.50
N THR A 269 -0.82 25.22 10.10
CA THR A 269 -0.23 25.06 8.76
C THR A 269 0.46 23.71 8.58
N ILE A 270 0.73 23.00 9.68
CA ILE A 270 1.40 21.69 9.67
C ILE A 270 0.40 20.61 9.26
N SER A 271 0.81 19.69 8.38
CA SER A 271 -0.04 18.61 7.88
C SER A 271 -0.47 17.67 9.02
N PRO A 272 -1.76 17.68 9.45
CA PRO A 272 -2.24 16.85 10.55
C PRO A 272 -2.10 15.35 10.25
N LEU A 273 -2.12 14.99 8.97
CA LEU A 273 -1.89 13.62 8.51
C LEU A 273 -0.48 13.13 8.85
N ALA A 274 0.54 13.97 8.61
CA ALA A 274 1.93 13.60 8.87
C ALA A 274 2.21 13.41 10.36
N ASP A 275 1.68 14.29 11.20
CA ASP A 275 1.83 14.20 12.65
C ASP A 275 1.07 13.02 13.23
N SER A 276 -0.17 12.78 12.77
CA SER A 276 -0.96 11.62 13.18
C SER A 276 -0.31 10.30 12.75
N LEU A 277 0.26 10.23 11.54
CA LEU A 277 1.03 9.06 11.09
C LEU A 277 2.30 8.85 11.91
N ARG A 278 3.06 9.91 12.18
CA ARG A 278 4.26 9.87 13.04
C ARG A 278 3.90 9.36 14.43
N PHE A 279 2.82 9.88 15.02
CA PHE A 279 2.31 9.44 16.32
C PHE A 279 1.95 7.96 16.32
N LEU A 280 1.17 7.47 15.35
CA LEU A 280 0.80 6.06 15.26
C LEU A 280 2.01 5.15 15.07
N ARG A 281 2.96 5.55 14.22
CA ARG A 281 4.22 4.83 13.99
C ARG A 281 4.99 4.69 15.30
N ASN A 282 5.21 5.79 16.02
CA ASN A 282 5.95 5.81 17.28
C ASN A 282 5.25 4.98 18.37
N LYS A 283 3.91 5.09 18.47
CA LYS A 283 3.12 4.30 19.41
C LYS A 283 3.25 2.79 19.16
N ARG A 284 3.23 2.37 17.89
CA ARG A 284 3.42 0.95 17.51
C ARG A 284 4.84 0.47 17.81
N LEU A 285 5.84 1.29 17.53
CA LEU A 285 7.23 1.00 17.86
C LEU A 285 7.42 0.78 19.36
N GLN A 286 6.89 1.69 20.18
CA GLN A 286 6.94 1.58 21.63
C GLN A 286 6.21 0.34 22.15
N ALA A 287 5.09 -0.02 21.53
CA ALA A 287 4.30 -1.17 21.94
C ALA A 287 5.07 -2.48 21.81
N GLY A 288 5.90 -2.65 20.77
CA GLY A 288 6.70 -3.87 20.63
C GLY A 288 8.07 -3.85 21.32
N LEU A 289 8.56 -2.68 21.74
CA LEU A 289 9.78 -2.57 22.57
C LEU A 289 9.55 -3.02 24.02
N LYS A 290 8.33 -2.90 24.56
CA LYS A 290 8.01 -3.29 25.94
C LYS A 290 8.08 -4.82 26.09
N PRO A 291 9.10 -5.38 26.81
CA PRO A 291 9.33 -6.82 26.88
C PRO A 291 8.25 -7.57 27.69
N THR A 292 7.55 -6.88 28.59
CA THR A 292 6.44 -7.43 29.39
C THR A 292 5.15 -7.56 28.60
N ASN A 293 5.04 -6.90 27.44
CA ASN A 293 3.85 -6.90 26.61
C ASN A 293 3.95 -8.02 25.58
N LYS A 294 3.83 -9.28 26.04
CA LYS A 294 3.87 -10.48 25.17
C LYS A 294 2.77 -10.48 24.10
N GLN A 295 1.76 -9.64 24.24
CA GLN A 295 0.83 -9.28 23.18
C GLN A 295 1.03 -7.81 22.86
N ILE A 296 1.35 -7.49 21.61
CA ILE A 296 1.16 -6.13 21.09
C ILE A 296 -0.36 -5.93 21.03
N THR A 297 -0.98 -5.72 22.19
CA THR A 297 -2.38 -5.34 22.28
C THR A 297 -2.41 -3.89 21.82
N LEU A 298 -2.58 -3.69 20.50
CA LEU A 298 -3.08 -2.42 20.01
C LEU A 298 -4.29 -2.06 20.87
N PRO A 299 -4.45 -0.79 21.26
CA PRO A 299 -5.52 -0.38 22.16
C PRO A 299 -6.83 -0.99 21.67
N PRO A 300 -7.59 -1.68 22.54
CA PRO A 300 -8.84 -2.30 22.15
C PRO A 300 -9.68 -1.27 21.41
N HIS A 301 -10.28 -1.71 20.30
CA HIS A 301 -11.25 -0.91 19.56
C HIS A 301 -12.28 -0.44 20.60
N PRO A 302 -12.46 0.88 20.81
CA PRO A 302 -13.46 1.33 21.76
C PRO A 302 -14.83 1.02 21.14
N SER A 303 -15.39 -0.16 21.45
CA SER A 303 -16.80 -0.48 21.16
C SER A 303 -17.77 0.36 22.00
N LYS A 304 -17.22 1.15 22.95
CA LYS A 304 -17.92 2.24 23.62
C LYS A 304 -17.16 3.51 23.28
N LEU A 305 -17.80 4.47 22.62
CA LEU A 305 -17.26 5.82 22.50
C LEU A 305 -16.76 6.25 23.89
N PRO A 306 -15.47 6.58 24.06
CA PRO A 306 -15.06 7.29 25.25
C PRO A 306 -15.75 8.65 25.18
N THR A 307 -16.67 8.92 26.10
CA THR A 307 -17.32 10.23 26.26
C THR A 307 -16.36 11.31 26.74
N SER A 308 -15.11 10.96 27.04
CA SER A 308 -14.02 11.89 27.29
C SER A 308 -13.03 11.87 26.12
N PRO A 309 -12.66 13.04 25.57
CA PRO A 309 -11.58 13.11 24.59
C PRO A 309 -10.33 12.50 25.22
N PRO A 310 -9.55 11.67 24.49
CA PRO A 310 -8.26 11.24 25.00
C PRO A 310 -7.46 12.51 25.25
N THR A 311 -7.17 12.80 26.53
CA THR A 311 -6.33 13.92 26.90
C THR A 311 -4.98 13.69 26.24
N CYS A 312 -4.71 14.39 25.13
CA CYS A 312 -3.45 14.38 24.37
C CYS A 312 -2.27 14.97 25.18
N GLN A 313 -2.35 14.95 26.50
CA GLN A 313 -1.29 15.33 27.44
C GLN A 313 -0.55 14.12 28.02
N SER A 314 -0.65 12.94 27.37
CA SER A 314 0.35 11.90 27.63
C SER A 314 1.73 12.51 27.33
N PRO A 315 2.71 12.41 28.25
CA PRO A 315 4.04 12.95 28.01
C PRO A 315 4.52 12.43 26.66
N SER A 316 4.92 13.37 25.79
CA SER A 316 5.49 13.08 24.48
C SER A 316 6.50 11.96 24.67
N PRO A 317 6.24 10.77 24.15
CA PRO A 317 7.08 9.65 24.48
C PRO A 317 8.45 9.90 23.84
N SER A 318 9.51 9.73 24.63
CA SER A 318 10.89 10.02 24.24
C SER A 318 11.16 9.60 22.78
N PRO A 319 11.77 10.47 21.95
CA PRO A 319 11.98 10.19 20.54
C PRO A 319 12.82 8.92 20.41
N LEU A 320 12.17 7.83 19.99
CA LEU A 320 12.87 6.62 19.63
C LEU A 320 13.73 6.91 18.39
N PRO A 321 14.93 6.29 18.28
CA PRO A 321 15.72 6.35 17.07
C PRO A 321 14.88 5.73 15.96
N THR A 322 14.29 6.61 15.15
CA THR A 322 13.52 6.25 13.96
C THR A 322 14.34 6.72 12.79
N ASP A 323 14.43 5.87 11.77
CA ASP A 323 15.10 6.24 10.54
C ASP A 323 14.41 7.48 9.96
N PRO A 324 15.14 8.61 9.78
CA PRO A 324 14.56 9.88 9.36
C PRO A 324 13.88 9.78 7.99
N THR A 325 14.23 8.79 7.17
CA THR A 325 13.68 8.58 5.83
C THR A 325 12.33 7.87 5.84
N SER A 326 12.00 7.16 6.92
CA SER A 326 10.83 6.27 6.94
C SER A 326 9.49 6.99 6.86
N LEU A 327 9.34 8.10 7.58
CA LEU A 327 8.10 8.88 7.55
C LEU A 327 7.90 9.62 6.21
N PRO A 328 8.92 10.33 5.66
CA PRO A 328 8.85 10.87 4.31
C PRO A 328 8.46 9.83 3.26
N THR A 329 9.10 8.66 3.25
CA THR A 329 8.78 7.57 2.31
C THR A 329 7.34 7.08 2.49
N LEU A 330 6.87 6.88 3.73
CA LEU A 330 5.49 6.46 3.97
C LEU A 330 4.48 7.51 3.49
N LEU A 331 4.76 8.80 3.71
CA LEU A 331 3.91 9.89 3.22
C LEU A 331 3.90 9.96 1.70
N LEU A 332 5.05 9.77 1.05
CA LEU A 332 5.17 9.72 -0.40
C LEU A 332 4.36 8.56 -0.98
N LEU A 333 4.53 7.35 -0.42
CA LEU A 333 3.78 6.16 -0.83
C LEU A 333 2.28 6.35 -0.66
N ARG A 334 1.86 6.96 0.45
CA ARG A 334 0.44 7.24 0.70
C ARG A 334 -0.11 8.29 -0.26
N ARG A 335 0.66 9.35 -0.56
CA ARG A 335 0.30 10.35 -1.58
C ARG A 335 0.16 9.68 -2.95
N HIS A 336 1.12 8.86 -3.35
CA HIS A 336 1.07 8.11 -4.60
C HIS A 336 -0.15 7.16 -4.65
N ALA A 337 -0.48 6.49 -3.55
CA ALA A 337 -1.64 5.61 -3.48
C ALA A 337 -2.99 6.36 -3.56
N ALA A 338 -3.04 7.59 -3.08
CA ALA A 338 -4.23 8.43 -3.08
C ALA A 338 -4.43 9.23 -4.40
N ILE A 339 -3.38 9.36 -5.22
CA ILE A 339 -3.45 10.05 -6.51
C ILE A 339 -4.29 9.22 -7.49
N SER A 340 -5.29 9.85 -8.12
CA SER A 340 -6.07 9.19 -9.17
C SER A 340 -5.24 8.97 -10.44
N PRO A 341 -5.58 8.00 -11.31
CA PRO A 341 -4.89 7.82 -12.58
C PRO A 341 -4.89 9.07 -13.46
N THR A 342 -5.98 9.84 -13.43
CA THR A 342 -6.11 11.11 -14.15
C THR A 342 -5.18 12.18 -13.60
N GLN A 343 -5.09 12.31 -12.27
CA GLN A 343 -4.15 13.22 -11.62
C GLN A 343 -2.70 12.81 -11.88
N LEU A 344 -2.41 11.51 -11.89
CA LEU A 344 -1.07 11.00 -12.21
C LEU A 344 -0.69 11.32 -13.65
N ALA A 345 -1.60 11.10 -14.61
CA ALA A 345 -1.38 11.44 -16.01
C ALA A 345 -1.13 12.95 -16.19
N HIS A 346 -1.91 13.79 -15.50
CA HIS A 346 -1.71 15.23 -15.49
C HIS A 346 -0.35 15.64 -14.90
N LEU A 347 0.06 15.04 -13.77
CA LEU A 347 1.37 15.30 -13.17
C LEU A 347 2.53 14.88 -14.08
N ARG A 348 2.38 13.76 -14.81
CA ARG A 348 3.37 13.33 -15.81
C ARG A 348 3.45 14.30 -16.98
N HIS A 349 2.30 14.81 -17.43
CA HIS A 349 2.27 15.84 -18.48
C HIS A 349 3.00 17.11 -18.03
N LEU A 350 2.68 17.63 -16.84
CA LEU A 350 3.37 18.79 -16.27
C LEU A 350 4.88 18.57 -16.10
N ALA A 351 5.30 17.36 -15.70
CA ALA A 351 6.72 17.04 -15.58
C ALA A 351 7.43 17.03 -16.95
N ALA A 352 6.77 16.51 -17.99
CA ALA A 352 7.29 16.55 -19.36
C ALA A 352 7.38 17.99 -19.89
N ASP A 353 6.34 18.81 -19.65
CA ASP A 353 6.33 20.22 -20.05
C ASP A 353 7.45 21.00 -19.34
N TYR A 354 7.66 20.74 -18.04
CA TYR A 354 8.75 21.34 -17.29
C TYR A 354 10.12 20.96 -17.86
N ALA A 355 10.35 19.68 -18.14
CA ALA A 355 11.61 19.22 -18.74
C ALA A 355 11.86 19.86 -20.12
N ALA A 356 10.81 20.01 -20.93
CA ALA A 356 10.89 20.72 -22.21
C ALA A 356 11.26 22.20 -22.02
N MET A 357 10.62 22.90 -21.07
CA MET A 357 10.95 24.29 -20.76
C MET A 357 12.39 24.45 -20.25
N THR A 358 12.88 23.54 -19.40
CA THR A 358 14.28 23.57 -18.95
C THR A 358 15.24 23.37 -20.12
N HIS A 359 14.94 22.43 -21.01
CA HIS A 359 15.74 22.23 -22.22
C HIS A 359 15.75 23.47 -23.12
N ASP A 360 14.61 24.11 -23.33
CA ASP A 360 14.51 25.36 -24.10
C ASP A 360 15.32 26.49 -23.47
N LEU A 361 15.32 26.61 -22.14
CA LEU A 361 16.16 27.56 -21.41
C LEU A 361 17.65 27.27 -21.62
N ASP A 362 18.06 26.01 -21.54
CA ASP A 362 19.46 25.61 -21.80
C ASP A 362 19.88 25.96 -23.24
N LEU A 363 18.98 25.79 -24.22
CA LEU A 363 19.22 26.18 -25.61
C LEU A 363 19.34 27.70 -25.76
N VAL A 364 18.50 28.47 -25.07
CA VAL A 364 18.57 29.94 -25.06
C VAL A 364 19.88 30.40 -24.42
N ASP A 365 20.29 29.81 -23.30
CA ASP A 365 21.56 30.11 -22.62
C ASP A 365 22.75 29.77 -23.51
N ALA A 366 22.73 28.62 -24.19
CA ALA A 366 23.75 28.24 -25.16
C ALA A 366 23.81 29.21 -26.37
N ALA A 367 22.66 29.61 -26.91
CA ALA A 367 22.57 30.57 -27.99
C ALA A 367 23.08 31.96 -27.57
N PHE A 368 22.75 32.39 -26.35
CA PHE A 368 23.23 33.64 -25.78
C PHE A 368 24.75 33.60 -25.51
N ALA A 369 25.28 32.48 -25.02
CA ALA A 369 26.72 32.29 -24.86
C ALA A 369 27.45 32.37 -26.22
N ALA A 370 26.91 31.74 -27.27
CA ALA A 370 27.45 31.81 -28.63
C ALA A 370 27.33 33.21 -29.24
N PHE A 371 26.25 33.94 -28.95
CA PHE A 371 26.13 35.36 -29.30
C PHE A 371 27.21 36.18 -28.59
N ARG A 372 27.36 36.03 -27.27
CA ARG A 372 28.39 36.74 -26.48
C ARG A 372 29.80 36.45 -26.97
N SER A 373 30.10 35.23 -27.41
CA SER A 373 31.43 34.91 -27.94
C SER A 373 31.69 35.57 -29.30
N ARG A 374 30.66 35.77 -30.14
CA ARG A 374 30.77 36.45 -31.44
C ARG A 374 30.84 37.97 -31.33
N PHE A 375 30.11 38.54 -30.37
CA PHE A 375 30.04 39.98 -30.10
C PHE A 375 30.91 40.41 -28.92
N GLY A 376 31.78 39.54 -28.44
CA GLY A 376 32.83 39.87 -27.49
C GLY A 376 33.73 40.92 -28.12
N VAL A 377 33.49 42.18 -27.80
CA VAL A 377 34.25 43.32 -28.31
C VAL A 377 35.74 43.04 -28.05
N PRO A 378 36.59 42.93 -29.10
CA PRO A 378 38.02 42.87 -28.90
C PRO A 378 38.44 44.20 -28.27
N GLY A 379 38.70 44.19 -26.97
CA GLY A 379 38.97 45.39 -26.18
C GLY A 379 38.34 45.43 -24.79
N ARG A 380 37.32 44.60 -24.47
CA ARG A 380 36.74 44.62 -23.11
C ARG A 380 37.74 44.14 -22.04
N GLN A 381 38.53 43.12 -22.35
CA GLN A 381 39.67 42.70 -21.52
C GLN A 381 40.75 43.79 -21.42
N GLN A 382 41.03 44.53 -22.50
CA GLN A 382 41.98 45.66 -22.43
C GLN A 382 41.45 46.85 -21.61
N TRP A 383 40.14 47.05 -21.56
CA TRP A 383 39.50 48.08 -20.75
C TRP A 383 39.45 47.68 -19.27
N GLU A 384 39.13 46.41 -18.97
CA GLU A 384 39.16 45.86 -17.60
C GLU A 384 40.59 45.79 -17.05
N ASP A 385 41.58 45.38 -17.85
CA ASP A 385 43.02 45.45 -17.49
C ASP A 385 43.51 46.89 -17.35
N GLY A 386 42.97 47.82 -18.15
CA GLY A 386 43.24 49.25 -18.05
C GLY A 386 42.73 49.87 -16.75
N ILE A 387 41.51 49.51 -16.33
CA ILE A 387 40.92 49.98 -15.06
C ILE A 387 41.66 49.38 -13.86
N ALA A 388 42.03 48.09 -13.90
CA ALA A 388 42.80 47.45 -12.84
C ALA A 388 44.18 48.09 -12.64
N ARG A 389 44.83 48.54 -13.72
CA ARG A 389 46.10 49.29 -13.65
C ARG A 389 45.95 50.71 -13.11
N ILE A 390 44.79 51.35 -13.32
CA ILE A 390 44.49 52.69 -12.78
C ILE A 390 44.13 52.61 -11.29
N SER A 391 43.57 51.50 -10.80
CA SER A 391 43.25 51.33 -9.37
C SER A 391 44.41 50.87 -8.49
N LEU A 392 45.57 50.53 -9.07
CA LEU A 392 46.79 50.10 -8.36
C LEU A 392 47.92 51.15 -8.39
N ALA A 393 47.68 52.30 -9.02
CA ALA A 393 48.53 53.50 -8.99
C ALA A 393 47.83 54.59 -8.16
#